data_AF-A0A162Q8P5-F1
#
_entry.id   AF-A0A162Q8P5-F1
#
_cell.length_a   1.000
_cell.length_b   1.000
_cell.length_c   1.000
_cell.angle_alpha   90.00
_cell.angle_beta   90.00
_cell.angle_gamma   90.00
#
_symmetry.space_group_name_H-M   'P 1'
#
loop_
_entity.id
_entity.type
_entity.pdbx_description
1 polymer ?
#
loop_
_entity_poly.entity_id
_entity_poly.type
_entity_poly.pdbx_seq_one_letter_code
_entity_poly.pdbx_strand_id
1 'polypeptide(L)'
;HNLEPVAFDSSNRFPSIFTIFRSQRPTAEAGAIYNWEGFGRLFDSSLVNLSRHYPTQDATVAAFAEYLVQKKPVLSWVHLDEVDGAGHNFGHGTKGYFEGIRKADSCVGVIINAMRKAGMEKNTMVMVVADHGGVGYGHGGTELEELTVPVIYFGVGIKNGYQIQQQIYQYDAAATIAFALQLQTPYEWIGRPVKAAFKGFEEPPAVWKAIKLADAPVIYPEAAFFARAGGLYIDSLPQVKISAANEKSSGPIYYTTDGSNPTEKSTKYTEPFGLSSTSVVKAAVFENGTPGKIATAYFRLLKSGGQNGVGFRFFKGDEWKQLPAFASLKPTGSWTDYEFLVNPVKLEKAQEGHKGSFGIVAESMLEIDQDGDYQFYTRSDDGSRLFINGKKVVDNDGDHGVEEKSGKIKLTKGRHAIKVEYFNGGGGYWLDVYYKGPGLEKQLIPANKLFY
;
A
#
# COMPACT_ATOMS: atom_id res chain seq x y z
N HIS A 1 -11.15 -0.41 -14.31
CA HIS A 1 -12.02 -1.25 -15.17
C HIS A 1 -13.35 -1.44 -14.47
N ASN A 2 -14.49 -1.18 -15.13
CA ASN A 2 -15.80 -1.56 -14.59
C ASN A 2 -16.07 -3.01 -15.03
N LEU A 3 -16.02 -3.94 -14.08
CA LEU A 3 -16.49 -5.31 -14.31
C LEU A 3 -17.98 -5.33 -13.99
N GLU A 4 -18.80 -5.64 -14.98
CA GLU A 4 -20.23 -5.86 -14.77
C GLU A 4 -20.44 -7.05 -13.82
N PRO A 5 -21.31 -6.93 -12.80
CA PRO A 5 -21.68 -8.06 -11.95
C PRO A 5 -22.22 -9.24 -12.77
N VAL A 6 -21.81 -10.45 -12.40
CA VAL A 6 -22.32 -11.69 -13.01
C VAL A 6 -23.73 -12.06 -12.51
N ALA A 7 -24.20 -11.38 -11.47
CA ALA A 7 -25.54 -11.50 -10.92
C ALA A 7 -25.93 -10.20 -10.21
N PHE A 8 -27.24 -9.96 -10.13
CA PHE A 8 -27.83 -8.74 -9.62
C PHE A 8 -28.91 -9.06 -8.58
N ASP A 9 -28.96 -8.25 -7.52
CA ASP A 9 -30.09 -8.17 -6.60
C ASP A 9 -31.18 -7.23 -7.13
N SER A 10 -32.23 -7.03 -6.33
CA SER A 10 -33.37 -6.15 -6.68
C SER A 10 -32.99 -4.70 -6.94
N SER A 11 -31.78 -4.29 -6.53
CA SER A 11 -31.27 -2.92 -6.64
C SER A 11 -30.18 -2.82 -7.70
N ASN A 12 -30.10 -3.81 -8.59
CA ASN A 12 -29.14 -3.91 -9.68
C ASN A 12 -27.67 -3.86 -9.19
N ARG A 13 -27.40 -4.51 -8.05
CA ARG A 13 -26.05 -4.66 -7.47
C ARG A 13 -25.71 -6.12 -7.26
N PHE A 14 -24.42 -6.46 -7.17
CA PHE A 14 -24.03 -7.80 -6.74
C PHE A 14 -24.54 -8.06 -5.31
N PRO A 15 -25.18 -9.22 -5.01
CA PRO A 15 -25.78 -9.46 -3.70
C PRO A 15 -24.78 -9.30 -2.55
N SER A 16 -25.06 -8.35 -1.65
CA SER A 16 -24.22 -8.07 -0.48
C SER A 16 -24.71 -8.82 0.77
N ILE A 17 -23.94 -8.80 1.86
CA ILE A 17 -24.42 -9.33 3.14
C ILE A 17 -25.71 -8.66 3.63
N PHE A 18 -25.91 -7.37 3.33
CA PHE A 18 -27.17 -6.68 3.65
C PHE A 18 -28.33 -7.23 2.82
N THR A 19 -28.10 -7.56 1.55
CA THR A 19 -29.09 -8.20 0.66
C THR A 19 -29.51 -9.56 1.23
N ILE A 20 -28.52 -10.38 1.59
CA ILE A 20 -28.76 -11.72 2.15
C ILE A 20 -29.43 -11.67 3.52
N PHE A 21 -29.03 -10.73 4.36
CA PHE A 21 -29.67 -10.51 5.66
C PHE A 21 -31.13 -10.07 5.51
N ARG A 22 -31.39 -9.02 4.73
CA ARG A 22 -32.75 -8.46 4.60
C ARG A 22 -33.73 -9.44 3.98
N SER A 23 -33.31 -10.22 2.97
CA SER A 23 -34.18 -11.22 2.34
C SER A 23 -34.62 -12.34 3.29
N GLN A 24 -33.79 -12.70 4.27
CA GLN A 24 -34.07 -13.81 5.20
C GLN A 24 -34.51 -13.35 6.61
N ARG A 25 -34.33 -12.07 6.94
CA ARG A 25 -34.70 -11.45 8.21
C ARG A 25 -35.40 -10.10 7.94
N PRO A 26 -36.53 -10.09 7.21
CA PRO A 26 -37.12 -8.86 6.65
C PRO A 26 -37.55 -7.83 7.70
N THR A 27 -37.89 -8.27 8.92
CA THR A 27 -38.33 -7.40 10.01
C THR A 27 -37.26 -7.13 11.07
N ALA A 28 -36.11 -7.80 10.98
CA ALA A 28 -35.05 -7.61 11.95
C ALA A 28 -34.39 -6.24 11.80
N GLU A 29 -34.01 -5.66 12.93
CA GLU A 29 -33.32 -4.38 12.99
C GLU A 29 -31.86 -4.56 12.52
N ALA A 30 -31.46 -3.72 11.56
CA ALA A 30 -30.08 -3.65 11.09
C ALA A 30 -29.67 -2.23 10.75
N GLY A 31 -28.38 -1.91 10.90
CA GLY A 31 -27.89 -0.55 10.65
C GLY A 31 -26.43 -0.47 10.24
N ALA A 32 -26.09 0.55 9.46
CA ALA A 32 -24.74 0.90 9.05
C ALA A 32 -24.47 2.38 9.38
N ILE A 33 -23.44 2.65 10.18
CA ILE A 33 -23.01 4.00 10.53
C ILE A 33 -21.54 4.15 10.14
N TYR A 34 -21.19 5.23 9.44
CA TYR A 34 -19.88 5.31 8.80
C TYR A 34 -19.27 6.70 8.88
N ASN A 35 -17.95 6.75 9.09
CA ASN A 35 -17.19 8.00 9.09
C ASN A 35 -16.79 8.45 7.68
N TRP A 36 -16.50 7.53 6.76
CA TRP A 36 -16.18 7.88 5.39
C TRP A 36 -17.46 8.03 4.56
N GLU A 37 -17.73 9.24 4.06
CA GLU A 37 -18.96 9.53 3.30
C GLU A 37 -19.15 8.58 2.11
N GLY A 38 -18.06 8.18 1.45
CA GLY A 38 -18.06 7.27 0.30
C GLY A 38 -18.65 5.88 0.60
N PHE A 39 -18.60 5.42 1.85
CA PHE A 39 -19.08 4.10 2.26
C PHE A 39 -20.56 3.89 1.90
N GLY A 40 -21.39 4.94 2.02
CA GLY A 40 -22.82 4.86 1.72
C GLY A 40 -23.15 4.46 0.27
N ARG A 41 -22.17 4.53 -0.64
CA ARG A 41 -22.32 4.12 -2.05
C ARG A 41 -22.03 2.63 -2.26
N LEU A 42 -21.41 1.94 -1.30
CA LEU A 42 -20.94 0.55 -1.43
C LEU A 42 -22.03 -0.50 -1.21
N PHE A 43 -23.18 -0.11 -0.66
CA PHE A 43 -24.33 -0.99 -0.47
C PHE A 43 -25.63 -0.22 -0.72
N ASP A 44 -26.75 -0.94 -0.82
CA ASP A 44 -28.07 -0.32 -0.88
C ASP A 44 -28.58 -0.01 0.54
N SER A 45 -28.64 1.28 0.87
CA SER A 45 -29.07 1.78 2.17
C SER A 45 -30.53 1.45 2.51
N SER A 46 -31.38 1.13 1.54
CA SER A 46 -32.76 0.69 1.78
C SER A 46 -32.84 -0.68 2.45
N LEU A 47 -31.75 -1.46 2.45
CA LEU A 47 -31.69 -2.80 3.04
C LEU A 47 -31.50 -2.77 4.56
N VAL A 48 -31.23 -1.61 5.15
CA VAL A 48 -31.03 -1.43 6.60
C VAL A 48 -32.01 -0.40 7.16
N ASN A 49 -32.32 -0.52 8.45
CA ASN A 49 -33.22 0.40 9.17
C ASN A 49 -32.55 1.76 9.44
N LEU A 50 -31.23 1.77 9.57
CA LEU A 50 -30.43 2.98 9.77
C LEU A 50 -29.19 2.96 8.86
N SER A 51 -29.05 3.97 8.01
CA SER A 51 -27.83 4.25 7.25
C SER A 51 -27.44 5.70 7.46
N ARG A 52 -26.30 5.99 8.10
CA ARG A 52 -25.95 7.38 8.42
C ARG A 52 -24.44 7.64 8.45
N HIS A 53 -24.04 8.74 7.81
CA HIS A 53 -22.69 9.30 7.85
C HIS A 53 -22.53 10.28 9.02
N TYR A 54 -21.35 10.29 9.63
CA TYR A 54 -20.92 11.33 10.57
C TYR A 54 -19.51 11.83 10.21
N PRO A 55 -19.25 13.15 10.35
CA PRO A 55 -18.02 13.76 9.82
C PRO A 55 -16.75 13.42 10.62
N THR A 56 -16.87 12.88 11.82
CA THR A 56 -15.72 12.48 12.64
C THR A 56 -15.90 11.08 13.18
N GLN A 57 -14.80 10.40 13.47
CA GLN A 57 -14.81 9.06 14.06
C GLN A 57 -15.47 9.07 15.44
N ASP A 58 -15.22 10.09 16.25
CA ASP A 58 -15.82 10.22 17.57
C ASP A 58 -17.35 10.36 17.51
N ALA A 59 -17.87 11.17 16.57
CA ALA A 59 -19.31 11.30 16.36
C ALA A 59 -19.91 9.99 15.82
N THR A 60 -19.21 9.33 14.89
CA THR A 60 -19.59 8.02 14.33
C THR A 60 -19.74 6.97 15.44
N VAL A 61 -18.75 6.86 16.31
CA VAL A 61 -18.70 5.88 17.40
C VAL A 61 -19.73 6.18 18.47
N ALA A 62 -19.93 7.45 18.83
CA ALA A 62 -20.97 7.86 19.77
C ALA A 62 -22.36 7.50 19.26
N ALA A 63 -22.66 7.79 17.99
CA ALA A 63 -23.93 7.45 17.37
C ALA A 63 -24.15 5.92 17.27
N PHE A 64 -23.10 5.16 16.95
CA PHE A 64 -23.17 3.71 16.91
C PHE A 64 -23.39 3.09 18.29
N ALA A 65 -22.70 3.60 19.32
CA ALA A 65 -22.92 3.18 20.70
C ALA A 65 -24.37 3.45 21.16
N GLU A 66 -24.92 4.62 20.84
CA GLU A 66 -26.31 4.94 21.12
C GLU A 66 -27.28 4.00 20.39
N TYR A 67 -27.04 3.76 19.10
CA TYR A 67 -27.84 2.85 18.29
C TYR A 67 -27.88 1.42 18.87
N LEU A 68 -26.73 0.88 19.29
CA LEU A 68 -26.67 -0.43 19.95
C LEU A 68 -27.54 -0.49 21.20
N VAL A 69 -27.46 0.53 22.06
CA VAL A 69 -28.22 0.60 23.31
C VAL A 69 -29.73 0.70 23.07
N GLN A 70 -30.14 1.54 22.11
CA GLN A 70 -31.56 1.83 21.87
C GLN A 70 -32.26 0.75 21.04
N LYS A 71 -31.58 0.22 20.02
CA LYS A 71 -32.21 -0.57 18.96
C LYS A 71 -31.84 -2.05 19.00
N LYS A 72 -30.70 -2.39 19.60
CA LYS A 72 -30.20 -3.77 19.73
C LYS A 72 -30.28 -4.55 18.40
N PRO A 73 -29.65 -4.03 17.34
CA PRO A 73 -29.74 -4.60 16.00
C PRO A 73 -29.21 -6.04 15.96
N VAL A 74 -29.76 -6.85 15.06
CA VAL A 74 -29.27 -8.22 14.79
C VAL A 74 -28.02 -8.17 13.91
N LEU A 75 -27.94 -7.22 12.98
CA LEU A 75 -26.76 -6.95 12.17
C LEU A 75 -26.44 -5.46 12.20
N SER A 76 -25.23 -5.10 12.62
CA SER A 76 -24.78 -3.71 12.58
C SER A 76 -23.36 -3.57 12.08
N TRP A 77 -23.11 -2.47 11.36
CA TRP A 77 -21.83 -2.14 10.75
C TRP A 77 -21.39 -0.75 11.18
N VAL A 78 -20.11 -0.61 11.54
CA VAL A 78 -19.48 0.68 11.81
C VAL A 78 -18.17 0.81 11.03
N HIS A 79 -17.97 1.93 10.35
CA HIS A 79 -16.74 2.24 9.60
C HIS A 79 -15.96 3.36 10.28
N LEU A 80 -14.66 3.16 10.49
CA LEU A 80 -13.73 4.10 11.10
C LEU A 80 -12.64 4.47 10.08
N ASP A 81 -12.55 5.75 9.70
CA ASP A 81 -11.73 6.22 8.57
C ASP A 81 -10.35 6.76 9.00
N GLU A 82 -10.18 7.13 10.27
CA GLU A 82 -8.99 7.89 10.71
C GLU A 82 -7.69 7.08 10.63
N VAL A 83 -7.73 5.75 10.59
CA VAL A 83 -6.51 4.93 10.43
C VAL A 83 -5.94 5.11 9.03
N ASP A 84 -6.80 5.06 8.00
CA ASP A 84 -6.41 5.31 6.62
C ASP A 84 -6.01 6.78 6.43
N GLY A 85 -6.82 7.70 6.96
CA GLY A 85 -6.48 9.13 6.98
C GLY A 85 -5.13 9.40 7.65
N ALA A 86 -4.76 8.69 8.72
CA ALA A 86 -3.44 8.81 9.33
C ALA A 86 -2.33 8.25 8.42
N GLY A 87 -2.59 7.17 7.68
CA GLY A 87 -1.71 6.64 6.64
C GLY A 87 -1.44 7.68 5.54
N HIS A 88 -2.49 8.31 5.02
CA HIS A 88 -2.41 9.37 4.01
C HIS A 88 -1.80 10.69 4.50
N ASN A 89 -1.86 11.01 5.80
CA ASN A 89 -1.35 12.27 6.33
C ASN A 89 0.08 12.16 6.90
N PHE A 90 0.43 11.01 7.48
CA PHE A 90 1.71 10.82 8.18
C PHE A 90 2.59 9.74 7.57
N GLY A 91 2.03 8.88 6.71
CA GLY A 91 2.68 7.71 6.16
C GLY A 91 2.39 6.45 6.98
N HIS A 92 2.05 5.36 6.30
CA HIS A 92 1.85 4.03 6.87
C HIS A 92 3.11 3.54 7.61
N GLY A 93 2.91 2.90 8.77
CA GLY A 93 4.00 2.40 9.63
C GLY A 93 4.74 3.47 10.44
N THR A 94 4.38 4.75 10.32
CA THR A 94 4.99 5.83 11.11
C THR A 94 4.35 5.97 12.51
N LYS A 95 4.97 6.78 13.37
CA LYS A 95 4.43 7.09 14.70
C LYS A 95 3.00 7.64 14.63
N GLY A 96 2.71 8.56 13.70
CA GLY A 96 1.39 9.16 13.52
C GLY A 96 0.34 8.14 13.08
N TYR A 97 0.70 7.24 12.17
CA TYR A 97 -0.15 6.11 11.79
C TYR A 97 -0.50 5.21 12.98
N PHE A 98 0.49 4.85 13.81
CA PHE A 98 0.23 4.06 15.02
C PHE A 98 -0.60 4.82 16.08
N GLU A 99 -0.56 6.16 16.11
CA GLU A 99 -1.49 6.95 16.94
C GLU A 99 -2.94 6.85 16.44
N GLY A 100 -3.16 6.87 15.13
CA GLY A 100 -4.46 6.58 14.52
C GLY A 100 -5.00 5.19 14.89
N ILE A 101 -4.14 4.16 14.85
CA ILE A 101 -4.51 2.79 15.29
C ILE A 101 -4.91 2.76 16.78
N ARG A 102 -4.16 3.43 17.66
CA ARG A 102 -4.50 3.50 19.10
C ARG A 102 -5.84 4.21 19.35
N LYS A 103 -6.16 5.21 18.53
CA LYS A 103 -7.45 5.88 18.59
C LYS A 103 -8.59 4.94 18.18
N ALA A 104 -8.43 4.22 17.06
CA ALA A 104 -9.42 3.22 16.62
C ALA A 104 -9.63 2.12 17.67
N ASP A 105 -8.57 1.63 18.32
CA ASP A 105 -8.67 0.67 19.43
C ASP A 105 -9.51 1.22 20.61
N SER A 106 -9.29 2.49 20.98
CA SER A 106 -10.10 3.16 22.00
C SER A 106 -11.58 3.25 21.61
N CYS A 107 -11.87 3.52 20.33
CA CYS A 107 -13.23 3.52 19.78
C CYS A 107 -13.90 2.14 19.86
N VAL A 108 -13.17 1.06 19.55
CA VAL A 108 -13.66 -0.31 19.75
C VAL A 108 -14.02 -0.55 21.22
N GLY A 109 -13.22 -0.05 22.16
CA GLY A 109 -13.53 -0.08 23.59
C GLY A 109 -14.88 0.55 23.95
N VAL A 110 -15.21 1.71 23.37
CA VAL A 110 -16.52 2.38 23.55
C VAL A 110 -17.65 1.51 23.03
N ILE A 111 -17.50 0.92 21.85
CA ILE A 111 -18.51 0.06 21.22
C ILE A 111 -18.78 -1.19 22.07
N ILE A 112 -17.72 -1.85 22.54
CA ILE A 112 -17.84 -3.04 23.41
C ILE A 112 -18.56 -2.68 24.72
N ASN A 113 -18.28 -1.52 25.30
CA ASN A 113 -18.98 -1.07 26.51
C ASN A 113 -20.46 -0.76 26.26
N ALA A 114 -20.79 -0.17 25.11
CA ALA A 114 -22.18 0.06 24.70
C ALA A 114 -22.94 -1.26 24.50
N MET A 115 -22.32 -2.24 23.84
CA MET A 115 -22.86 -3.60 23.68
C MET A 115 -23.16 -4.27 25.04
N ARG A 116 -22.23 -4.16 26.00
CA ARG A 116 -22.43 -4.66 27.39
C ARG A 116 -23.60 -3.95 28.06
N LYS A 117 -23.66 -2.61 27.99
CA LYS A 117 -24.76 -1.80 28.53
C LYS A 117 -26.12 -2.16 27.91
N ALA A 118 -26.14 -2.53 26.63
CA ALA A 118 -27.33 -3.00 25.93
C ALA A 118 -27.78 -4.42 26.36
N GLY A 119 -26.94 -5.15 27.11
CA GLY A 119 -27.17 -6.55 27.48
C GLY A 119 -26.92 -7.54 26.34
N MET A 120 -26.14 -7.14 25.32
CA MET A 120 -25.92 -7.92 24.09
C MET A 120 -24.66 -8.80 24.13
N GLU A 121 -23.87 -8.73 25.19
CA GLU A 121 -22.58 -9.43 25.31
C GLU A 121 -22.69 -10.97 25.20
N LYS A 122 -23.84 -11.55 25.59
CA LYS A 122 -24.06 -13.01 25.61
C LYS A 122 -24.70 -13.56 24.34
N ASN A 123 -25.07 -12.70 23.39
CA ASN A 123 -25.63 -13.11 22.09
C ASN A 123 -24.96 -12.44 20.88
N THR A 124 -23.85 -11.71 21.07
CA THR A 124 -23.19 -10.96 19.98
C THR A 124 -21.80 -11.53 19.65
N MET A 125 -21.54 -11.67 18.36
CA MET A 125 -20.20 -11.81 17.80
C MET A 125 -19.75 -10.45 17.28
N VAL A 126 -18.51 -10.07 17.57
CA VAL A 126 -17.84 -8.88 17.04
C VAL A 126 -16.77 -9.34 16.04
N MET A 127 -16.73 -8.68 14.89
CA MET A 127 -15.74 -8.90 13.85
C MET A 127 -15.05 -7.57 13.53
N VAL A 128 -13.72 -7.55 13.56
CA VAL A 128 -12.90 -6.41 13.13
C VAL A 128 -12.13 -6.83 11.90
N VAL A 129 -12.26 -6.04 10.83
CA VAL A 129 -11.57 -6.22 9.55
C VAL A 129 -11.05 -4.88 9.05
N ALA A 130 -10.05 -4.92 8.18
CA ALA A 130 -9.70 -3.79 7.31
C ALA A 130 -9.83 -4.21 5.85
N ASP A 131 -9.98 -3.24 4.97
CA ASP A 131 -10.12 -3.45 3.53
C ASP A 131 -8.78 -3.43 2.79
N HIS A 132 -7.81 -2.64 3.27
CA HIS A 132 -6.43 -2.67 2.82
C HIS A 132 -5.46 -2.24 3.93
N GLY A 133 -4.17 -2.45 3.67
CA GLY A 133 -3.07 -1.76 4.36
C GLY A 133 -2.55 -0.61 3.50
N GLY A 134 -1.27 -0.27 3.61
CA GLY A 134 -0.69 0.79 2.79
C GLY A 134 0.83 0.91 2.92
N VAL A 135 1.43 1.65 2.00
CA VAL A 135 2.87 1.89 1.91
C VAL A 135 3.13 3.38 1.66
N GLY A 136 4.01 3.98 2.46
CA GLY A 136 4.20 5.43 2.39
C GLY A 136 2.86 6.14 2.63
N TYR A 137 2.47 7.05 1.75
CA TYR A 137 1.25 7.85 1.90
C TYR A 137 0.06 7.33 1.10
N GLY A 138 0.16 6.13 0.50
CA GLY A 138 -0.88 5.61 -0.39
C GLY A 138 -1.10 4.12 -0.22
N HIS A 139 -2.06 3.62 -0.98
CA HIS A 139 -2.41 2.22 -1.11
C HIS A 139 -3.02 1.95 -2.50
N GLY A 140 -3.33 0.68 -2.80
CA GLY A 140 -3.93 0.25 -4.07
C GLY A 140 -2.98 -0.56 -4.97
N GLY A 141 -1.73 -0.73 -4.55
CA GLY A 141 -0.75 -1.61 -5.18
C GLY A 141 -0.91 -3.07 -4.76
N THR A 142 0.12 -3.86 -5.06
CA THR A 142 0.16 -5.31 -4.84
C THR A 142 1.19 -5.72 -3.78
N GLU A 143 1.71 -4.78 -3.01
CA GLU A 143 2.69 -5.09 -1.95
C GLU A 143 2.01 -5.82 -0.80
N LEU A 144 2.73 -6.71 -0.12
CA LEU A 144 2.15 -7.49 0.99
C LEU A 144 1.67 -6.60 2.13
N GLU A 145 2.31 -5.47 2.36
CA GLU A 145 1.94 -4.44 3.33
C GLU A 145 0.57 -3.80 3.01
N GLU A 146 0.17 -3.78 1.74
CA GLU A 146 -1.14 -3.28 1.29
C GLU A 146 -2.21 -4.38 1.33
N LEU A 147 -1.81 -5.64 1.12
CA LEU A 147 -2.74 -6.78 1.03
C LEU A 147 -2.97 -7.49 2.37
N THR A 148 -2.07 -7.33 3.34
CA THR A 148 -2.15 -8.02 4.65
C THR A 148 -2.93 -7.17 5.64
N VAL A 149 -4.19 -7.55 5.88
CA VAL A 149 -5.11 -6.83 6.76
C VAL A 149 -5.45 -7.65 8.02
N PRO A 150 -5.80 -7.00 9.15
CA PRO A 150 -6.26 -7.70 10.33
C PRO A 150 -7.64 -8.34 10.10
N VAL A 151 -7.82 -9.52 10.70
CA VAL A 151 -9.14 -10.13 10.92
C VAL A 151 -9.19 -10.65 12.35
N ILE A 152 -10.13 -10.12 13.13
CA ILE A 152 -10.29 -10.46 14.55
C ILE A 152 -11.75 -10.81 14.80
N TYR A 153 -11.98 -11.95 15.46
CA TYR A 153 -13.30 -12.39 15.92
C TYR A 153 -13.33 -12.41 17.44
N PHE A 154 -14.42 -11.92 18.02
CA PHE A 154 -14.61 -11.89 19.47
C PHE A 154 -16.08 -12.13 19.83
N GLY A 155 -16.33 -12.62 21.05
CA GLY A 155 -17.68 -12.76 21.60
C GLY A 155 -18.25 -14.17 21.47
N VAL A 156 -19.55 -14.24 21.29
CA VAL A 156 -20.32 -15.49 21.41
C VAL A 156 -19.95 -16.47 20.31
N GLY A 157 -19.77 -17.73 20.70
CA GLY A 157 -19.46 -18.80 19.75
C GLY A 157 -18.03 -18.80 19.23
N ILE A 158 -17.18 -17.82 19.56
CA ILE A 158 -15.80 -17.72 19.07
C ILE A 158 -14.80 -18.37 20.04
N LYS A 159 -13.78 -19.05 19.50
CA LYS A 159 -12.68 -19.64 20.29
C LYS A 159 -11.82 -18.54 20.94
N ASN A 160 -11.45 -18.74 22.20
CA ASN A 160 -10.60 -17.77 22.92
C ASN A 160 -9.11 -18.07 22.70
N GLY A 161 -8.29 -17.03 22.47
CA GLY A 161 -6.83 -17.15 22.32
C GLY A 161 -6.38 -18.01 21.13
N TYR A 162 -7.26 -18.24 20.15
CA TYR A 162 -6.99 -19.10 19.02
C TYR A 162 -6.47 -18.31 17.82
N GLN A 163 -5.31 -18.71 17.29
CA GLN A 163 -4.82 -18.21 16.02
C GLN A 163 -5.32 -19.11 14.89
N ILE A 164 -6.12 -18.55 13.98
CA ILE A 164 -6.62 -19.26 12.80
C ILE A 164 -5.45 -19.61 11.89
N GLN A 165 -5.41 -20.86 11.43
CA GLN A 165 -4.31 -21.42 10.63
C GLN A 165 -4.63 -21.39 9.13
N GLN A 166 -5.90 -21.54 8.75
CA GLN A 166 -6.31 -21.39 7.36
C GLN A 166 -6.03 -19.97 6.82
N GLN A 167 -5.83 -19.89 5.50
CA GLN A 167 -5.86 -18.60 4.82
C GLN A 167 -7.27 -18.01 4.88
N ILE A 168 -7.30 -16.68 5.00
CA ILE A 168 -8.54 -15.90 5.03
C ILE A 168 -8.38 -14.84 3.95
N TYR A 169 -9.39 -14.72 3.11
CA TYR A 169 -9.46 -13.69 2.08
C TYR A 169 -10.54 -12.68 2.43
N GLN A 170 -10.42 -11.46 1.91
CA GLN A 170 -11.38 -10.39 2.21
C GLN A 170 -12.84 -10.78 1.85
N TYR A 171 -13.02 -11.54 0.77
CA TYR A 171 -14.34 -12.04 0.36
C TYR A 171 -14.93 -13.12 1.29
N ASP A 172 -14.17 -13.65 2.26
CA ASP A 172 -14.66 -14.59 3.27
C ASP A 172 -15.44 -13.88 4.39
N ALA A 173 -15.33 -12.55 4.50
CA ALA A 173 -15.99 -11.78 5.55
C ALA A 173 -17.53 -11.91 5.49
N ALA A 174 -18.12 -11.66 4.32
CA ALA A 174 -19.57 -11.78 4.12
C ALA A 174 -20.09 -13.20 4.38
N ALA A 175 -19.36 -14.21 3.90
CA ALA A 175 -19.70 -15.62 4.14
C ALA A 175 -19.63 -15.97 5.63
N THR A 176 -18.67 -15.42 6.37
CA THR A 176 -18.52 -15.63 7.82
C THR A 176 -19.65 -15.00 8.61
N ILE A 177 -20.07 -13.78 8.25
CA ILE A 177 -21.25 -13.13 8.86
C ILE A 177 -22.52 -13.95 8.59
N ALA A 178 -22.73 -14.38 7.34
CA ALA A 178 -23.87 -15.22 6.97
C ALA A 178 -23.91 -16.52 7.78
N PHE A 179 -22.75 -17.17 7.95
CA PHE A 179 -22.63 -18.36 8.78
C PHE A 179 -22.98 -18.11 10.25
N ALA A 180 -22.46 -17.03 10.85
CA ALA A 180 -22.74 -16.66 12.24
C ALA A 180 -24.24 -16.39 12.48
N LEU A 181 -24.92 -15.82 11.49
CA LEU A 181 -26.37 -15.51 11.54
C LEU A 181 -27.27 -16.63 11.02
N GLN A 182 -26.70 -17.78 10.65
CA GLN A 182 -27.41 -18.92 10.06
C GLN A 182 -28.25 -18.52 8.84
N LEU A 183 -27.64 -17.76 7.93
CA LEU A 183 -28.22 -17.32 6.67
C LEU A 183 -27.75 -18.22 5.54
N GLN A 184 -28.64 -18.50 4.59
CA GLN A 184 -28.29 -19.16 3.34
C GLN A 184 -27.54 -18.18 2.43
N THR A 185 -26.33 -18.53 2.01
CA THR A 185 -25.56 -17.75 1.04
C THR A 185 -26.04 -18.02 -0.38
N PRO A 186 -25.99 -17.02 -1.28
CA PRO A 186 -26.27 -17.22 -2.70
C PRO A 186 -25.15 -18.05 -3.34
N TYR A 187 -25.45 -18.70 -4.47
CA TYR A 187 -24.49 -19.57 -5.16
C TYR A 187 -23.30 -18.80 -5.75
N GLU A 188 -23.54 -17.53 -6.09
CA GLU A 188 -22.61 -16.63 -6.75
C GLU A 188 -21.47 -16.16 -5.81
N TRP A 189 -21.62 -16.35 -4.50
CA TRP A 189 -20.55 -16.05 -3.55
C TRP A 189 -19.49 -17.15 -3.56
N ILE A 190 -18.24 -16.75 -3.77
CA ILE A 190 -17.08 -17.64 -3.70
C ILE A 190 -16.45 -17.70 -2.30
N GLY A 191 -16.85 -16.79 -1.40
CA GLY A 191 -16.31 -16.69 -0.06
C GLY A 191 -16.67 -17.88 0.81
N ARG A 192 -15.72 -18.30 1.63
CA ARG A 192 -15.86 -19.45 2.53
C ARG A 192 -15.94 -18.95 3.96
N PRO A 193 -16.94 -19.36 4.74
CA PRO A 193 -17.01 -18.95 6.13
C PRO A 193 -15.78 -19.45 6.90
N VAL A 194 -15.17 -18.59 7.71
CA VAL A 194 -14.01 -18.91 8.55
C VAL A 194 -14.48 -19.71 9.77
N LYS A 195 -14.96 -20.94 9.52
CA LYS A 195 -15.55 -21.82 10.55
C LYS A 195 -14.56 -22.13 11.67
N ALA A 196 -13.26 -22.22 11.36
CA ALA A 196 -12.22 -22.50 12.35
C ALA A 196 -12.20 -21.51 13.54
N ALA A 197 -12.71 -20.29 13.36
CA ALA A 197 -12.86 -19.30 14.42
C ALA A 197 -13.91 -19.69 15.48
N PHE A 198 -14.89 -20.52 15.12
CA PHE A 198 -16.04 -20.85 15.96
C PHE A 198 -15.79 -22.10 16.83
N LYS A 199 -16.30 -22.08 18.06
CA LYS A 199 -16.30 -23.23 18.96
C LYS A 199 -17.03 -24.41 18.33
N GLY A 200 -16.46 -25.60 18.44
CA GLY A 200 -17.02 -26.83 17.85
C GLY A 200 -16.73 -27.02 16.36
N PHE A 201 -15.97 -26.12 15.74
CA PHE A 201 -15.51 -26.26 14.36
C PHE A 201 -13.99 -26.39 14.33
N GLU A 202 -13.51 -27.33 13.52
CA GLU A 202 -12.08 -27.52 13.28
C GLU A 202 -11.60 -26.69 12.08
N GLU A 203 -10.28 -26.61 11.92
CA GLU A 203 -9.68 -26.14 10.67
C GLU A 203 -10.10 -27.05 9.50
N PRO A 204 -10.23 -26.52 8.26
CA PRO A 204 -10.59 -27.33 7.11
C PRO A 204 -9.52 -28.39 6.83
N PRO A 205 -9.88 -29.54 6.24
CA PRO A 205 -8.90 -30.54 5.84
C PRO A 205 -7.94 -29.94 4.80
N ALA A 206 -6.66 -30.33 4.84
CA ALA A 206 -5.61 -29.86 3.94
C ALA A 206 -5.38 -28.33 3.95
N VAL A 207 -5.22 -27.75 5.15
CA VAL A 207 -4.69 -26.38 5.27
C VAL A 207 -3.28 -26.32 4.72
N TRP A 208 -3.12 -25.73 3.54
CA TRP A 208 -1.84 -25.20 3.12
C TRP A 208 -1.53 -24.02 4.03
N LYS A 209 -0.65 -24.24 5.00
CA LYS A 209 -0.14 -23.16 5.84
C LYS A 209 0.57 -22.20 4.91
N ALA A 210 0.20 -20.92 4.96
CA ALA A 210 1.02 -19.90 4.31
C ALA A 210 2.47 -20.08 4.78
N ILE A 211 3.39 -20.00 3.83
CA ILE A 211 4.80 -19.93 4.19
C ILE A 211 4.97 -18.62 4.93
N LYS A 212 5.10 -18.69 6.25
CA LYS A 212 5.48 -17.54 7.04
C LYS A 212 6.96 -17.32 6.80
N LEU A 213 7.26 -16.46 5.83
CA LEU A 213 8.63 -16.02 5.58
C LEU A 213 9.13 -15.23 6.80
N ALA A 214 10.39 -15.43 7.18
CA ALA A 214 11.05 -14.56 8.15
C ALA A 214 10.97 -13.10 7.67
N ASP A 215 10.87 -12.17 8.62
CA ASP A 215 10.81 -10.74 8.28
C ASP A 215 12.09 -10.32 7.56
N ALA A 216 11.94 -9.32 6.67
CA ALA A 216 13.08 -8.79 5.93
C ALA A 216 14.05 -8.13 6.92
N PRO A 217 15.37 -8.38 6.83
CA PRO A 217 16.33 -7.68 7.69
C PRO A 217 16.30 -6.17 7.40
N VAL A 218 16.73 -5.35 8.35
CA VAL A 218 16.85 -3.90 8.13
C VAL A 218 18.23 -3.62 7.55
N ILE A 219 18.29 -2.96 6.39
CA ILE A 219 19.54 -2.45 5.80
C ILE A 219 19.63 -0.95 6.09
N TYR A 220 20.75 -0.50 6.66
CA TYR A 220 20.97 0.88 7.04
C TYR A 220 21.83 1.65 6.02
N PRO A 221 21.56 2.96 5.80
CA PRO A 221 20.48 3.75 6.40
C PRO A 221 19.08 3.23 6.04
N GLU A 222 18.19 3.19 7.03
CA GLU A 222 16.83 2.68 6.83
C GLU A 222 16.04 3.61 5.92
N ALA A 223 15.02 3.08 5.26
CA ALA A 223 14.08 3.91 4.51
C ALA A 223 13.45 4.96 5.45
N ALA A 224 13.38 6.20 4.99
CA ALA A 224 12.80 7.29 5.75
C ALA A 224 11.81 8.05 4.87
N PHE A 225 10.53 7.99 5.22
CA PHE A 225 9.44 8.54 4.41
C PHE A 225 9.51 8.00 2.97
N PHE A 226 9.65 8.89 1.97
CA PHE A 226 9.78 8.55 0.55
C PHE A 226 11.19 8.06 0.17
N ALA A 227 12.19 8.29 1.02
CA ALA A 227 13.55 7.86 0.72
C ALA A 227 13.65 6.34 0.91
N ARG A 228 14.04 5.65 -0.17
CA ARG A 228 14.41 4.23 -0.10
C ARG A 228 15.62 4.04 0.83
N ALA A 229 15.71 2.88 1.46
CA ALA A 229 16.87 2.50 2.25
C ALA A 229 18.18 2.64 1.46
N GLY A 230 19.27 2.98 2.15
CA GLY A 230 20.56 3.32 1.55
C GLY A 230 20.79 4.83 1.52
N GLY A 231 21.27 5.36 0.38
CA GLY A 231 21.55 6.80 0.26
C GLY A 231 22.34 7.20 -0.99
N LEU A 232 22.35 8.51 -1.25
CA LEU A 232 23.23 9.15 -2.23
C LEU A 232 24.47 9.66 -1.50
N TYR A 233 25.64 9.24 -1.94
CA TYR A 233 26.92 9.55 -1.34
C TYR A 233 27.78 10.29 -2.36
N ILE A 234 28.06 11.57 -2.09
CA ILE A 234 28.91 12.42 -2.93
C ILE A 234 30.27 12.54 -2.24
N ASP A 235 31.34 12.24 -2.96
CA ASP A 235 32.74 12.28 -2.47
C ASP A 235 32.99 11.49 -1.18
N SER A 236 32.15 10.49 -0.93
CA SER A 236 32.21 9.63 0.26
C SER A 236 31.80 8.22 -0.10
N LEU A 237 32.30 7.25 0.67
CA LEU A 237 31.96 5.84 0.53
C LEU A 237 31.02 5.43 1.68
N PRO A 238 29.91 4.75 1.39
CA PRO A 238 29.01 4.30 2.43
C PRO A 238 29.52 3.07 3.16
N GLN A 239 29.12 2.93 4.42
CA GLN A 239 29.20 1.69 5.17
C GLN A 239 27.79 1.09 5.30
N VAL A 240 27.63 -0.15 4.86
CA VAL A 240 26.37 -0.89 4.94
C VAL A 240 26.35 -1.66 6.26
N LYS A 241 25.30 -1.41 7.05
CA LYS A 241 24.97 -2.21 8.23
C LYS A 241 23.65 -2.93 8.01
N ILE A 242 23.56 -4.18 8.46
CA ILE A 242 22.35 -4.98 8.36
C ILE A 242 22.01 -5.52 9.75
N SER A 243 20.73 -5.55 10.11
CA SER A 243 20.27 -6.20 11.34
C SER A 243 19.03 -7.04 11.09
N ALA A 244 18.76 -7.99 11.97
CA ALA A 244 17.45 -8.63 12.01
C ALA A 244 16.35 -7.59 12.30
N ALA A 245 15.15 -7.80 11.77
CA ALA A 245 14.00 -6.93 12.04
C ALA A 245 13.49 -7.04 13.47
N ASN A 246 13.67 -8.20 14.09
CA ASN A 246 13.25 -8.49 15.45
C ASN A 246 14.08 -9.65 16.04
N GLU A 247 14.04 -9.77 17.36
CA GLU A 247 14.73 -10.82 18.11
C GLU A 247 14.24 -12.24 17.78
N LYS A 248 13.09 -12.38 17.10
CA LYS A 248 12.52 -13.69 16.72
C LYS A 248 13.12 -14.24 15.43
N SER A 249 13.72 -13.39 14.60
CA SER A 249 14.40 -13.82 13.37
C SER A 249 15.75 -14.44 13.74
N SER A 250 15.85 -15.77 13.65
CA SER A 250 16.98 -16.53 14.20
C SER A 250 17.95 -17.07 13.13
N GLY A 251 17.57 -16.98 11.85
CA GLY A 251 18.37 -17.47 10.73
C GLY A 251 19.57 -16.60 10.36
N PRO A 252 20.61 -17.15 9.70
CA PRO A 252 21.67 -16.36 9.09
C PRO A 252 21.13 -15.40 8.03
N ILE A 253 21.70 -14.18 7.98
CA ILE A 253 21.42 -13.21 6.94
C ILE A 253 22.42 -13.39 5.80
N TYR A 254 21.92 -13.47 4.57
CA TYR A 254 22.73 -13.48 3.36
C TYR A 254 22.37 -12.28 2.49
N TYR A 255 23.37 -11.73 1.78
CA TYR A 255 23.21 -10.53 0.98
C TYR A 255 23.96 -10.58 -0.36
N THR A 256 23.54 -9.71 -1.27
CA THR A 256 24.13 -9.42 -2.58
C THR A 256 24.29 -7.91 -2.74
N THR A 257 25.13 -7.45 -3.66
CA THR A 257 25.37 -6.02 -3.94
C THR A 257 25.07 -5.63 -5.38
N ASP A 258 24.69 -6.60 -6.21
CA ASP A 258 24.43 -6.46 -7.65
C ASP A 258 22.92 -6.37 -7.99
N GLY A 259 22.06 -6.36 -6.96
CA GLY A 259 20.61 -6.36 -7.11
C GLY A 259 19.97 -7.72 -7.39
N SER A 260 20.74 -8.80 -7.46
CA SER A 260 20.21 -10.17 -7.52
C SER A 260 19.61 -10.59 -6.17
N ASN A 261 18.65 -11.51 -6.15
CA ASN A 261 18.09 -11.99 -4.90
C ASN A 261 19.11 -12.89 -4.16
N PRO A 262 19.29 -12.74 -2.84
CA PRO A 262 20.23 -13.57 -2.10
C PRO A 262 19.80 -15.04 -2.07
N THR A 263 20.78 -15.92 -2.01
CA THR A 263 20.64 -17.37 -1.82
C THR A 263 21.55 -17.80 -0.66
N GLU A 264 21.45 -19.05 -0.19
CA GLU A 264 22.39 -19.58 0.81
C GLU A 264 23.85 -19.62 0.33
N LYS A 265 24.10 -19.48 -0.98
CA LYS A 265 25.44 -19.38 -1.57
C LYS A 265 25.94 -17.94 -1.66
N SER A 266 25.09 -16.96 -1.38
CA SER A 266 25.47 -15.55 -1.35
C SER A 266 26.34 -15.24 -0.13
N THR A 267 26.84 -14.01 -0.02
CA THR A 267 27.72 -13.64 1.08
C THR A 267 26.94 -13.60 2.39
N LYS A 268 27.41 -14.32 3.41
CA LYS A 268 26.83 -14.26 4.76
C LYS A 268 27.20 -12.94 5.43
N TYR A 269 26.21 -12.24 5.99
CA TYR A 269 26.45 -11.04 6.77
C TYR A 269 26.99 -11.40 8.17
N THR A 270 28.18 -10.88 8.50
CA THR A 270 28.82 -11.06 9.81
C THR A 270 29.18 -9.74 10.49
N GLU A 271 29.48 -8.70 9.70
CA GLU A 271 29.85 -7.38 10.18
C GLU A 271 29.55 -6.31 9.10
N PRO A 272 29.48 -5.01 9.46
CA PRO A 272 29.34 -3.93 8.48
C PRO A 272 30.44 -3.92 7.43
N PHE A 273 30.10 -3.60 6.19
CA PHE A 273 31.04 -3.58 5.06
C PHE A 273 30.94 -2.28 4.26
N GLY A 274 32.03 -1.88 3.60
CA GLY A 274 32.06 -0.70 2.73
C GLY A 274 31.65 -1.01 1.29
N LEU A 275 31.07 -0.04 0.59
CA LEU A 275 30.88 -0.11 -0.87
C LEU A 275 31.79 0.88 -1.59
N SER A 276 32.43 0.42 -2.66
CA SER A 276 33.30 1.23 -3.52
C SER A 276 32.66 1.66 -4.84
N SER A 277 31.42 1.22 -5.11
CA SER A 277 30.67 1.55 -6.32
C SER A 277 29.17 1.60 -6.05
N THR A 278 28.42 2.29 -6.92
CA THR A 278 26.96 2.27 -6.91
C THR A 278 26.45 0.83 -6.91
N SER A 279 25.60 0.49 -5.95
CA SER A 279 25.19 -0.88 -5.68
C SER A 279 23.72 -0.96 -5.27
N VAL A 280 23.09 -2.09 -5.56
CA VAL A 280 21.77 -2.45 -5.01
C VAL A 280 21.99 -3.59 -4.05
N VAL A 281 21.90 -3.29 -2.76
CA VAL A 281 22.06 -4.29 -1.71
C VAL A 281 20.73 -4.97 -1.47
N LYS A 282 20.70 -6.30 -1.62
CA LYS A 282 19.55 -7.11 -1.21
C LYS A 282 19.97 -8.08 -0.12
N ALA A 283 19.13 -8.25 0.89
CA ALA A 283 19.40 -9.13 2.01
C ALA A 283 18.14 -9.90 2.45
N ALA A 284 18.32 -11.14 2.90
CA ALA A 284 17.25 -11.94 3.48
C ALA A 284 17.78 -12.80 4.64
N VAL A 285 16.92 -13.05 5.62
CA VAL A 285 17.14 -14.05 6.68
C VAL A 285 16.80 -15.42 6.10
N PHE A 286 17.62 -16.45 6.31
CA PHE A 286 17.35 -17.81 5.86
C PHE A 286 17.02 -18.73 7.04
N GLU A 287 15.83 -19.31 7.03
CA GLU A 287 15.40 -20.27 8.06
C GLU A 287 15.20 -21.64 7.42
N ASN A 288 15.96 -22.64 7.86
CA ASN A 288 15.91 -24.02 7.36
C ASN A 288 15.99 -24.11 5.81
N GLY A 289 16.89 -23.36 5.17
CA GLY A 289 17.02 -23.36 3.71
C GLY A 289 16.05 -22.45 2.95
N THR A 290 15.06 -21.86 3.64
CA THR A 290 14.04 -21.02 3.01
C THR A 290 14.40 -19.54 3.17
N PRO A 291 14.51 -18.75 2.08
CA PRO A 291 14.70 -17.31 2.19
C PRO A 291 13.45 -16.65 2.80
N GLY A 292 13.66 -15.75 3.75
CA GLY A 292 12.64 -14.83 4.23
C GLY A 292 12.30 -13.73 3.21
N LYS A 293 11.57 -12.71 3.67
CA LYS A 293 11.32 -11.51 2.85
C LYS A 293 12.64 -10.81 2.52
N ILE A 294 12.72 -10.22 1.33
CA ILE A 294 13.94 -9.56 0.85
C ILE A 294 13.88 -8.06 1.18
N ALA A 295 14.88 -7.60 1.93
CA ALA A 295 15.17 -6.18 2.07
C ALA A 295 15.95 -5.69 0.85
N THR A 296 15.65 -4.49 0.36
CA THR A 296 16.38 -3.85 -0.73
C THR A 296 16.79 -2.43 -0.33
N ALA A 297 18.06 -2.10 -0.53
CA ALA A 297 18.61 -0.77 -0.32
C ALA A 297 19.45 -0.34 -1.53
N TYR A 298 19.36 0.95 -1.88
CA TYR A 298 20.03 1.52 -3.03
C TYR A 298 21.17 2.41 -2.54
N PHE A 299 22.39 2.19 -2.98
CA PHE A 299 23.54 3.02 -2.63
C PHE A 299 24.09 3.64 -3.90
N ARG A 300 23.93 4.95 -4.06
CA ARG A 300 24.36 5.68 -5.25
C ARG A 300 25.59 6.49 -4.89
N LEU A 301 26.67 6.25 -5.61
CA LEU A 301 27.95 6.92 -5.37
C LEU A 301 28.22 7.90 -6.51
N LEU A 302 28.56 9.13 -6.15
CA LEU A 302 28.92 10.20 -7.07
C LEU A 302 30.23 10.85 -6.64
N LYS A 303 30.90 11.47 -7.62
CA LYS A 303 31.98 12.43 -7.38
C LYS A 303 31.47 13.82 -7.73
N SER A 304 31.79 14.82 -6.90
CA SER A 304 31.48 16.21 -7.24
C SER A 304 32.25 16.67 -8.46
N GLY A 305 31.72 17.71 -9.13
CA GLY A 305 32.28 18.22 -10.38
C GLY A 305 31.96 17.39 -11.63
N GLY A 306 31.30 16.24 -11.47
CA GLY A 306 30.66 15.54 -12.59
C GLY A 306 29.47 16.35 -13.13
N GLN A 307 29.20 16.27 -14.43
CA GLN A 307 27.98 16.81 -15.05
C GLN A 307 26.75 15.95 -14.70
N ASN A 308 26.72 15.32 -13.53
CA ASN A 308 25.64 14.43 -13.13
C ASN A 308 24.44 15.23 -12.66
N GLY A 309 23.24 14.84 -13.09
CA GLY A 309 22.04 15.53 -12.67
C GLY A 309 20.80 15.24 -13.52
N VAL A 310 19.70 15.82 -13.05
CA VAL A 310 18.38 15.84 -13.65
C VAL A 310 17.85 17.26 -13.47
N GLY A 311 17.43 17.87 -14.57
CA GLY A 311 16.74 19.16 -14.56
C GLY A 311 15.25 18.97 -14.35
N PHE A 312 14.66 19.77 -13.47
CA PHE A 312 13.24 19.74 -13.15
C PHE A 312 12.59 21.06 -13.53
N ARG A 313 11.43 20.97 -14.19
CA ARG A 313 10.47 22.05 -14.37
C ARG A 313 9.19 21.69 -13.64
N PHE A 314 8.66 22.64 -12.89
CA PHE A 314 7.49 22.46 -12.05
C PHE A 314 6.33 23.33 -12.51
N PHE A 315 5.12 22.82 -12.36
CA PHE A 315 3.89 23.44 -12.83
C PHE A 315 2.82 23.34 -11.74
N LYS A 316 2.23 24.47 -11.36
CA LYS A 316 1.00 24.50 -10.56
C LYS A 316 -0.19 24.21 -11.49
N GLY A 317 -1.12 23.39 -11.02
CA GLY A 317 -2.36 23.06 -11.71
C GLY A 317 -3.54 22.99 -10.75
N ASP A 318 -4.75 22.97 -11.30
CA ASP A 318 -5.97 22.81 -10.50
C ASP A 318 -6.78 21.63 -11.05
N GLU A 319 -7.17 20.72 -10.14
CA GLU A 319 -8.06 19.60 -10.41
C GLU A 319 -7.67 18.70 -11.60
N TRP A 320 -6.37 18.54 -11.88
CA TRP A 320 -5.92 17.63 -12.93
C TRP A 320 -6.22 16.17 -12.58
N LYS A 321 -6.73 15.44 -13.58
CA LYS A 321 -7.03 14.00 -13.52
C LYS A 321 -6.18 13.16 -14.48
N GLN A 322 -5.31 13.82 -15.23
CA GLN A 322 -4.37 13.25 -16.18
C GLN A 322 -3.25 14.27 -16.44
N LEU A 323 -2.15 13.83 -17.04
CA LEU A 323 -1.03 14.68 -17.41
C LEU A 323 -1.51 15.83 -18.32
N PRO A 324 -1.21 17.10 -17.96
CA PRO A 324 -1.52 18.22 -18.83
C PRO A 324 -0.60 18.23 -20.06
N ALA A 325 -0.97 19.01 -21.07
CA ALA A 325 -0.05 19.34 -22.15
C ALA A 325 1.03 20.32 -21.65
N PHE A 326 2.10 19.81 -21.02
CA PHE A 326 3.16 20.65 -20.42
C PHE A 326 3.79 21.65 -21.39
N ALA A 327 3.84 21.33 -22.69
CA ALA A 327 4.36 22.23 -23.72
C ALA A 327 3.53 23.52 -23.88
N SER A 328 2.25 23.51 -23.51
CA SER A 328 1.39 24.70 -23.50
C SER A 328 1.35 25.43 -22.16
N LEU A 329 2.06 24.93 -21.15
CA LEU A 329 2.11 25.53 -19.82
C LEU A 329 3.43 26.26 -19.59
N LYS A 330 3.39 27.32 -18.78
CA LYS A 330 4.59 28.00 -18.30
C LYS A 330 5.03 27.38 -16.98
N PRO A 331 6.29 26.95 -16.82
CA PRO A 331 6.76 26.46 -15.54
C PRO A 331 6.73 27.56 -14.48
N THR A 332 6.29 27.21 -13.28
CA THR A 332 6.22 28.08 -12.10
C THR A 332 7.40 27.87 -11.16
N GLY A 333 8.21 26.85 -11.39
CA GLY A 333 9.45 26.59 -10.65
C GLY A 333 10.40 25.71 -11.43
N SER A 334 11.66 25.65 -10.99
CA SER A 334 12.67 24.75 -11.54
C SER A 334 13.77 24.49 -10.52
N TRP A 335 14.38 23.32 -10.59
CA TRP A 335 15.57 22.97 -9.80
C TRP A 335 16.36 21.88 -10.50
N THR A 336 17.53 21.55 -9.96
CA THR A 336 18.26 20.33 -10.32
C THR A 336 18.28 19.37 -9.14
N ASP A 337 18.29 18.08 -9.43
CA ASP A 337 18.59 17.02 -8.47
C ASP A 337 19.47 15.96 -9.14
N TYR A 338 19.90 14.94 -8.41
CA TYR A 338 20.73 13.88 -8.96
C TYR A 338 19.94 12.66 -9.45
N GLU A 339 18.66 12.59 -9.08
CA GLU A 339 17.82 11.39 -9.23
C GLU A 339 16.42 11.78 -9.69
N PHE A 340 15.72 10.87 -10.37
CA PHE A 340 14.29 11.02 -10.69
C PHE A 340 13.43 10.76 -9.45
N LEU A 341 13.40 11.73 -8.53
CA LEU A 341 12.59 11.70 -7.32
C LEU A 341 11.86 13.04 -7.10
N VAL A 342 10.75 12.99 -6.36
CA VAL A 342 10.06 14.19 -5.88
C VAL A 342 10.65 14.57 -4.53
N ASN A 343 11.51 15.59 -4.52
CA ASN A 343 12.16 16.05 -3.30
C ASN A 343 11.18 16.89 -2.46
N PRO A 344 10.81 16.47 -1.24
CA PRO A 344 9.75 17.12 -0.45
C PRO A 344 10.07 18.59 -0.14
N VAL A 345 11.33 18.91 0.18
CA VAL A 345 11.76 20.28 0.51
C VAL A 345 11.66 21.20 -0.71
N LYS A 346 12.07 20.71 -1.88
CA LYS A 346 12.01 21.49 -3.12
C LYS A 346 10.56 21.61 -3.61
N LEU A 347 9.77 20.55 -3.45
CA LEU A 347 8.36 20.53 -3.79
C LEU A 347 7.58 21.55 -2.95
N GLU A 348 7.73 21.52 -1.62
CA GLU A 348 7.05 22.45 -0.70
C GLU A 348 7.33 23.91 -1.10
N LYS A 349 8.61 24.22 -1.36
CA LYS A 349 9.01 25.55 -1.85
C LYS A 349 8.38 25.91 -3.19
N ALA A 350 8.33 24.97 -4.14
CA ALA A 350 7.74 25.20 -5.46
C ALA A 350 6.20 25.35 -5.40
N GLN A 351 5.56 24.69 -4.44
CA GLN A 351 4.13 24.74 -4.19
C GLN A 351 3.68 25.97 -3.40
N GLU A 352 4.57 26.75 -2.80
CA GLU A 352 4.22 27.86 -1.88
C GLU A 352 2.94 28.62 -2.29
N GLY A 353 1.94 28.62 -1.39
CA GLY A 353 0.63 29.23 -1.59
C GLY A 353 -0.34 28.46 -2.51
N HIS A 354 -0.02 27.25 -2.93
CA HIS A 354 -0.82 26.41 -3.83
C HIS A 354 -1.08 25.04 -3.22
N LYS A 355 -2.36 24.64 -3.15
CA LYS A 355 -2.78 23.33 -2.62
C LYS A 355 -3.46 22.44 -3.68
N GLY A 356 -3.52 22.90 -4.93
CA GLY A 356 -4.07 22.12 -6.03
C GLY A 356 -3.09 21.08 -6.55
N SER A 357 -3.49 20.42 -7.64
CA SER A 357 -2.63 19.51 -8.39
C SER A 357 -1.30 20.16 -8.80
N PHE A 358 -0.30 19.34 -9.07
CA PHE A 358 0.97 19.82 -9.60
C PHE A 358 1.52 18.88 -10.66
N GLY A 359 2.45 19.39 -11.46
CA GLY A 359 3.15 18.61 -12.46
C GLY A 359 4.64 18.90 -12.47
N ILE A 360 5.40 17.89 -12.89
CA ILE A 360 6.84 17.91 -13.01
C ILE A 360 7.23 17.38 -14.39
N VAL A 361 8.16 18.07 -15.04
CA VAL A 361 8.91 17.53 -16.17
C VAL A 361 10.37 17.45 -15.76
N ALA A 362 10.89 16.22 -15.70
CA ALA A 362 12.25 15.90 -15.32
C ALA A 362 13.04 15.41 -16.54
N GLU A 363 14.20 15.98 -16.81
CA GLU A 363 14.99 15.74 -18.02
C GLU A 363 16.47 15.48 -17.68
N SER A 364 17.08 14.52 -18.37
CA SER A 364 18.50 14.17 -18.21
C SER A 364 19.01 13.45 -19.46
N MET A 365 20.32 13.24 -19.55
CA MET A 365 20.97 12.32 -20.46
C MET A 365 21.33 11.04 -19.70
N LEU A 366 20.67 9.94 -20.04
CA LEU A 366 20.90 8.61 -19.48
C LEU A 366 22.06 7.93 -20.21
N GLU A 367 23.10 7.55 -19.48
CA GLU A 367 24.19 6.73 -20.00
C GLU A 367 23.85 5.23 -19.95
N ILE A 368 24.01 4.57 -21.09
CA ILE A 368 23.85 3.12 -21.28
C ILE A 368 25.22 2.49 -21.52
N ASP A 369 25.55 1.46 -20.75
CA ASP A 369 26.87 0.81 -20.79
C ASP A 369 26.99 -0.27 -21.87
N GLN A 370 25.87 -0.89 -22.25
CA GLN A 370 25.82 -2.03 -23.14
C GLN A 370 24.64 -1.92 -24.10
N ASP A 371 24.85 -2.27 -25.36
CA ASP A 371 23.78 -2.43 -26.34
C ASP A 371 22.79 -3.52 -25.91
N GLY A 372 21.49 -3.28 -26.09
CA GLY A 372 20.50 -4.34 -25.91
C GLY A 372 19.08 -3.83 -25.64
N ASP A 373 18.24 -4.77 -25.21
CA ASP A 373 16.85 -4.49 -24.86
C ASP A 373 16.76 -4.02 -23.41
N TYR A 374 16.30 -2.80 -23.23
CA TYR A 374 16.05 -2.19 -21.92
C TYR A 374 14.55 -2.13 -21.67
N GLN A 375 14.16 -2.45 -20.43
CA GLN A 375 12.81 -2.23 -19.93
C GLN A 375 12.86 -1.11 -18.90
N PHE A 376 12.05 -0.08 -19.11
CA PHE A 376 11.88 1.05 -18.19
C PHE A 376 10.58 0.90 -17.43
N TYR A 377 10.54 1.43 -16.22
CA TYR A 377 9.36 1.42 -15.36
C TYR A 377 9.19 2.80 -14.74
N THR A 378 7.95 3.25 -14.63
CA THR A 378 7.58 4.33 -13.73
C THR A 378 6.65 3.75 -12.67
N ARG A 379 6.95 4.04 -11.40
CA ARG A 379 6.06 3.75 -10.27
C ARG A 379 5.62 5.08 -9.69
N SER A 380 4.37 5.46 -9.89
CA SER A 380 3.87 6.79 -9.53
C SER A 380 2.52 6.75 -8.84
N ASP A 381 2.35 7.65 -7.88
CA ASP A 381 1.03 8.08 -7.40
C ASP A 381 0.50 9.10 -8.39
N ASP A 382 -0.68 8.86 -8.94
CA ASP A 382 -1.18 9.47 -10.18
C ASP A 382 -0.23 9.33 -11.38
N GLY A 383 -0.43 10.18 -12.38
CA GLY A 383 0.05 9.92 -13.71
C GLY A 383 1.53 10.21 -13.96
N SER A 384 2.18 9.32 -14.71
CA SER A 384 3.51 9.55 -15.28
C SER A 384 3.68 9.02 -16.70
N ARG A 385 4.60 9.62 -17.45
CA ARG A 385 5.05 9.14 -18.75
C ARG A 385 6.56 9.24 -18.85
N LEU A 386 7.19 8.22 -19.42
CA LEU A 386 8.63 8.17 -19.65
C LEU A 386 8.93 8.12 -21.14
N PHE A 387 9.85 8.96 -21.57
CA PHE A 387 10.32 9.06 -22.95
C PHE A 387 11.83 8.81 -23.02
N ILE A 388 12.26 8.09 -24.04
CA ILE A 388 13.67 7.93 -24.40
C ILE A 388 13.87 8.43 -25.84
N ASN A 389 14.79 9.37 -26.04
CA ASN A 389 15.03 10.05 -27.32
C ASN A 389 13.73 10.58 -27.96
N GLY A 390 12.82 11.14 -27.15
CA GLY A 390 11.52 11.64 -27.57
C GLY A 390 10.44 10.58 -27.82
N LYS A 391 10.78 9.29 -27.84
CA LYS A 391 9.81 8.19 -27.99
C LYS A 391 9.21 7.83 -26.62
N LYS A 392 7.88 7.84 -26.52
CA LYS A 392 7.16 7.36 -25.32
C LYS A 392 7.43 5.86 -25.13
N VAL A 393 7.97 5.49 -23.98
CA VAL A 393 8.30 4.12 -23.59
C VAL A 393 7.34 3.62 -22.52
N VAL A 394 7.05 4.43 -21.51
CA VAL A 394 6.09 4.08 -20.44
C VAL A 394 4.95 5.10 -20.44
N ASP A 395 3.72 4.59 -20.30
CA ASP A 395 2.51 5.39 -20.12
C ASP A 395 1.77 4.85 -18.89
N ASN A 396 1.86 5.62 -17.80
CA ASN A 396 1.22 5.37 -16.52
C ASN A 396 0.35 6.59 -16.16
N ASP A 397 -0.39 7.14 -17.12
CA ASP A 397 -1.18 8.35 -16.93
C ASP A 397 -2.56 8.05 -16.31
N GLY A 398 -3.11 9.03 -15.60
CA GLY A 398 -4.41 8.96 -14.92
C GLY A 398 -4.33 9.30 -13.43
N ASP A 399 -5.51 9.52 -12.83
CA ASP A 399 -5.70 9.65 -11.38
C ASP A 399 -5.83 8.24 -10.78
N HIS A 400 -4.84 7.83 -10.00
CA HIS A 400 -4.73 6.49 -9.42
C HIS A 400 -3.75 6.51 -8.24
N GLY A 401 -3.87 5.54 -7.33
CA GLY A 401 -2.86 5.33 -6.27
C GLY A 401 -1.50 4.93 -6.84
N VAL A 402 -0.55 4.52 -5.98
CA VAL A 402 0.80 4.13 -6.43
C VAL A 402 0.75 2.89 -7.34
N GLU A 403 0.87 3.11 -8.65
CA GLU A 403 0.90 2.05 -9.66
C GLU A 403 2.25 2.00 -10.37
N GLU A 404 2.66 0.81 -10.81
CA GLU A 404 3.82 0.63 -11.69
C GLU A 404 3.39 0.22 -13.10
N LYS A 405 3.92 0.90 -14.12
CA LYS A 405 3.86 0.45 -15.52
C LYS A 405 5.26 0.35 -16.09
N SER A 406 5.36 -0.33 -17.22
CA SER A 406 6.64 -0.54 -17.89
C SER A 406 6.52 -0.55 -19.40
N GLY A 407 7.67 -0.39 -20.07
CA GLY A 407 7.78 -0.53 -21.51
C GLY A 407 9.21 -0.81 -21.93
N LYS A 408 9.39 -1.31 -23.16
CA LYS A 408 10.68 -1.77 -23.67
C LYS A 408 11.16 -0.92 -24.84
N ILE A 409 12.47 -0.74 -24.91
CA ILE A 409 13.15 -0.08 -26.02
C ILE A 409 14.55 -0.68 -26.21
N LYS A 410 14.99 -0.82 -27.45
CA LYS A 410 16.37 -1.21 -27.76
C LYS A 410 17.26 0.03 -27.74
N LEU A 411 18.36 -0.03 -26.99
CA LEU A 411 19.33 1.05 -26.88
C LEU A 411 20.72 0.57 -27.28
N THR A 412 21.54 1.52 -27.68
CA THR A 412 22.95 1.34 -27.98
C THR A 412 23.75 1.93 -26.82
N LYS A 413 24.98 1.49 -26.64
CA LYS A 413 25.91 2.09 -25.68
C LYS A 413 26.07 3.59 -25.98
N GLY A 414 25.99 4.41 -24.94
CA GLY A 414 26.12 5.86 -25.04
C GLY A 414 25.03 6.61 -24.28
N ARG A 415 24.98 7.93 -24.49
CA ARG A 415 24.00 8.80 -23.84
C ARG A 415 22.73 8.93 -24.68
N HIS A 416 21.60 8.78 -24.02
CA HIS A 416 20.26 8.94 -24.60
C HIS A 416 19.45 9.94 -23.79
N ALA A 417 18.69 10.80 -24.46
CA ALA A 417 17.83 11.73 -23.77
C ALA A 417 16.72 10.96 -23.04
N ILE A 418 16.53 11.22 -21.76
CA ILE A 418 15.44 10.69 -20.95
C ILE A 418 14.60 11.84 -20.43
N LYS A 419 13.28 11.71 -20.55
CA LYS A 419 12.32 12.67 -20.00
C LYS A 419 11.24 11.91 -19.26
N VAL A 420 10.89 12.40 -18.07
CA VAL A 420 9.77 11.91 -17.28
C VAL A 420 8.81 13.06 -17.04
N GLU A 421 7.57 12.87 -17.46
CA GLU A 421 6.45 13.75 -17.16
C GLU A 421 5.67 13.11 -16.01
N TYR A 422 5.30 13.89 -15.00
CA TYR A 422 4.60 13.44 -13.80
C TYR A 422 3.55 14.47 -13.42
N PHE A 423 2.38 14.03 -12.96
CA PHE A 423 1.42 14.88 -12.28
C PHE A 423 0.93 14.20 -11.00
N ASN A 424 0.43 15.02 -10.07
CA ASN A 424 -0.26 14.57 -8.89
C ASN A 424 -1.54 15.41 -8.73
N GLY A 425 -2.68 14.74 -8.61
CA GLY A 425 -4.02 15.31 -8.50
C GLY A 425 -4.36 15.79 -7.09
N GLY A 426 -3.71 15.22 -6.07
CA GLY A 426 -3.83 15.60 -4.66
C GLY A 426 -3.50 14.43 -3.72
N GLY A 427 -3.50 14.68 -2.40
CA GLY A 427 -3.20 13.65 -1.42
C GLY A 427 -1.70 13.37 -1.28
N GLY A 428 -1.33 12.08 -1.24
CA GLY A 428 0.07 11.64 -1.27
C GLY A 428 0.73 11.92 -2.61
N TYR A 429 2.04 11.68 -2.72
CA TYR A 429 2.74 11.67 -4.01
C TYR A 429 3.86 10.63 -4.00
N TRP A 430 4.12 10.04 -5.16
CA TRP A 430 5.21 9.08 -5.33
C TRP A 430 5.71 9.11 -6.77
N LEU A 431 7.03 9.06 -6.96
CA LEU A 431 7.64 8.82 -8.27
C LEU A 431 8.97 8.10 -8.09
N ASP A 432 9.06 6.92 -8.66
CA ASP A 432 10.32 6.24 -8.91
C ASP A 432 10.45 5.89 -10.39
N VAL A 433 11.69 5.89 -10.87
CA VAL A 433 12.02 5.49 -12.24
C VAL A 433 13.04 4.37 -12.21
N TYR A 434 12.66 3.21 -12.75
CA TYR A 434 13.50 2.02 -12.81
C TYR A 434 13.87 1.67 -14.24
N TYR A 435 14.93 0.88 -14.36
CA TYR A 435 15.30 0.20 -15.59
C TYR A 435 15.87 -1.19 -15.31
N LYS A 436 15.75 -2.06 -16.31
CA LYS A 436 16.34 -3.41 -16.37
C LYS A 436 16.94 -3.58 -17.76
N GLY A 437 18.09 -4.24 -17.88
CA GLY A 437 18.78 -4.43 -19.16
C GLY A 437 19.77 -5.59 -19.14
N PRO A 438 20.58 -5.74 -20.19
CA PRO A 438 21.62 -6.77 -20.24
C PRO A 438 22.55 -6.69 -19.02
N GLY A 439 22.67 -7.79 -18.27
CA GLY A 439 23.50 -7.86 -17.07
C GLY A 439 23.05 -7.00 -15.89
N LEU A 440 21.87 -6.37 -15.98
CA LEU A 440 21.38 -5.41 -15.00
C LEU A 440 20.02 -5.86 -14.48
N GLU A 441 19.93 -6.20 -13.19
CA GLU A 441 18.64 -6.43 -12.55
C GLU A 441 17.85 -5.12 -12.40
N LYS A 442 16.51 -5.24 -12.30
CA LYS A 442 15.62 -4.08 -12.13
C LYS A 442 16.07 -3.25 -10.94
N GLN A 443 16.41 -1.99 -11.19
CA GLN A 443 16.87 -1.05 -10.18
C GLN A 443 16.49 0.38 -10.54
N LEU A 444 16.54 1.28 -9.55
CA LEU A 444 16.41 2.71 -9.81
C LEU A 444 17.46 3.13 -10.83
N ILE A 445 17.12 4.04 -11.73
CA ILE A 445 18.14 4.66 -12.58
C ILE A 445 19.09 5.44 -11.66
N PRO A 446 20.35 5.02 -11.51
CA PRO A 446 21.18 5.57 -10.46
C PRO A 446 21.77 6.91 -10.89
N ALA A 447 22.01 7.78 -9.90
CA ALA A 447 22.52 9.13 -10.11
C ALA A 447 23.78 9.21 -11.00
N ASN A 448 24.67 8.22 -10.91
CA ASN A 448 25.91 8.16 -11.70
C ASN A 448 25.69 7.84 -13.19
N LYS A 449 24.44 7.56 -13.61
CA LYS A 449 24.05 7.36 -15.01
C LYS A 449 23.24 8.52 -15.58
N LEU A 450 23.01 9.57 -14.81
CA LEU A 450 22.21 10.72 -15.18
C LEU A 450 23.11 11.94 -15.33
N PHE A 451 22.99 12.66 -16.45
CA PHE A 451 23.80 13.83 -16.77
C PHE A 451 22.92 15.00 -17.22
N TYR A 452 23.16 16.20 -16.69
CA TYR A 452 22.38 17.41 -17.00
C TYR A 452 23.28 18.64 -17.14
#